data_AF-A0A522ASI4-F1
#
_entry.id   AF-A0A522ASI4-F1
#
_cell.length_a   1.000
_cell.length_b   1.000
_cell.length_c   1.000
_cell.angle_alpha   90.00
_cell.angle_beta   90.00
_cell.angle_gamma   90.00
#
_symmetry.space_group_name_H-M   'P 1'
#
loop_
_entity.id
_entity.type
_entity.pdbx_description
1 polymer ?
#
loop_
_entity_poly.entity_id
_entity_poly.type
_entity_poly.pdbx_seq_one_letter_code
_entity_poly.pdbx_strand_id
1 'polypeptide(L)'
;MTAGASGGGPPRRRYGKDTFAMARRRVTKRSKVRDRPSARTLPMTARSVVAAPVDRASSNPATASDADEPQALVASFWIDSGDELGEPYSISVRFHGRHAAAHGTPRHDEEFTRDESVDGIVPGSGRVSITTWVYGIKAGEWTVTGEVIGDSRDRDRVSRSARMTGTRQLARAVWSWRRWSVIDGAETPIATRWALLAPVARQPAVVPGLYFVLAIFGIASALLIQAAILGSGSGSVSVGRALTASAIAITAGLIGAKLWYAVLHPDESIIRGGWAVDGFLIVVPVVAAVTLFQFDLPIGVVLDASTPGIFAAVAIGRVGCFLTGCCAGRCTASRWGIWSSDRRLGARRVPTQLLESGAGLVIGLVTLGLVVGSVVPIPGVTFAAAFAAYAIVRQILLRLRVERRKLARTVSLTGVAAAVVVVVVLVLIAVQGA
;
A
#
# COMPACT_ATOMS: atom_id res chain seq x y z
N MET A 1 -37.10 -50.08 -53.05
CA MET A 1 -37.82 -51.30 -52.64
C MET A 1 -37.83 -51.28 -51.11
N THR A 2 -38.86 -50.69 -50.47
CA THR A 2 -40.08 -51.35 -49.93
C THR A 2 -39.73 -52.46 -48.94
N ALA A 3 -40.25 -52.58 -47.73
CA ALA A 3 -41.20 -51.82 -46.91
C ALA A 3 -41.01 -52.31 -45.45
N GLY A 4 -41.37 -51.53 -44.43
CA GLY A 4 -42.46 -51.98 -43.56
C GLY A 4 -42.45 -51.22 -42.23
N ALA A 5 -43.64 -50.77 -41.84
CA ALA A 5 -43.90 -49.81 -40.79
C ALA A 5 -44.73 -50.43 -39.65
N SER A 6 -44.49 -49.96 -38.42
CA SER A 6 -45.46 -49.82 -37.32
C SER A 6 -44.71 -49.10 -36.19
N GLY A 7 -45.18 -48.06 -35.51
CA GLY A 7 -46.50 -47.50 -35.29
C GLY A 7 -46.54 -47.06 -33.82
N GLY A 8 -46.74 -45.76 -33.54
CA GLY A 8 -46.84 -45.25 -32.16
C GLY A 8 -46.46 -43.77 -32.01
N GLY A 9 -47.35 -42.86 -32.39
CA GLY A 9 -47.21 -41.42 -32.19
C GLY A 9 -47.79 -40.94 -30.83
N PRO A 10 -47.39 -39.74 -30.34
CA PRO A 10 -47.73 -39.23 -29.01
C PRO A 10 -49.00 -38.36 -28.99
N PRO A 11 -49.66 -38.14 -27.83
CA PRO A 11 -50.80 -37.24 -27.76
C PRO A 11 -50.40 -35.76 -27.61
N ARG A 12 -51.28 -34.92 -28.16
CA ARG A 12 -51.16 -33.49 -28.46
C ARG A 12 -51.32 -32.55 -27.26
N ARG A 13 -50.72 -31.36 -27.40
CA ARG A 13 -50.91 -30.12 -26.61
C ARG A 13 -52.38 -29.67 -26.50
N ARG A 14 -52.72 -29.05 -25.36
CA ARG A 14 -53.79 -28.04 -25.25
C ARG A 14 -53.22 -26.75 -24.67
N TYR A 15 -53.32 -25.66 -25.45
CA TYR A 15 -53.10 -24.28 -25.02
C TYR A 15 -54.35 -23.77 -24.30
N GLY A 16 -54.18 -23.14 -23.15
CA GLY A 16 -55.17 -22.26 -22.52
C GLY A 16 -54.50 -20.91 -22.24
N LYS A 17 -55.01 -19.86 -22.88
CA LYS A 17 -54.71 -18.47 -22.57
C LYS A 17 -55.41 -18.12 -21.25
N ASP A 18 -54.83 -17.25 -20.43
CA ASP A 18 -55.44 -15.96 -20.07
C ASP A 18 -54.73 -15.23 -18.92
N THR A 19 -54.49 -13.95 -19.19
CA THR A 19 -54.49 -12.78 -18.29
C THR A 19 -53.38 -12.54 -17.24
N PHE A 20 -52.67 -11.45 -17.51
CA PHE A 20 -51.98 -10.55 -16.59
C PHE A 20 -52.83 -10.17 -15.36
N ALA A 21 -52.23 -10.20 -14.17
CA ALA A 21 -52.62 -9.33 -13.06
C ALA A 21 -51.40 -9.01 -12.16
N MET A 22 -50.99 -7.75 -12.16
CA MET A 22 -50.09 -7.16 -11.17
C MET A 22 -50.69 -7.28 -9.76
N ALA A 23 -49.96 -7.88 -8.82
CA ALA A 23 -50.29 -7.80 -7.39
C ALA A 23 -49.19 -7.07 -6.62
N ARG A 24 -49.50 -5.84 -6.21
CA ARG A 24 -48.73 -4.97 -5.32
C ARG A 24 -48.43 -5.69 -4.00
N ARG A 25 -47.15 -5.82 -3.61
CA ARG A 25 -46.79 -6.24 -2.24
C ARG A 25 -46.94 -5.06 -1.28
N ARG A 26 -47.91 -5.17 -0.38
CA ARG A 26 -48.11 -4.31 0.80
C ARG A 26 -46.99 -4.55 1.81
N VAL A 27 -46.43 -3.45 2.31
CA VAL A 27 -45.56 -3.39 3.50
C VAL A 27 -46.43 -3.50 4.74
N THR A 28 -46.25 -4.55 5.55
CA THR A 28 -46.88 -4.67 6.86
C THR A 28 -45.87 -4.40 7.96
N LYS A 29 -46.11 -3.28 8.66
CA LYS A 29 -45.48 -2.84 9.91
C LYS A 29 -45.82 -3.85 11.02
N ARG A 30 -44.82 -4.46 11.68
CA ARG A 30 -45.04 -5.33 12.84
C ARG A 30 -44.69 -4.58 14.13
N SER A 31 -45.60 -4.71 15.10
CA SER A 31 -45.73 -3.95 16.34
C SER A 31 -44.73 -4.35 17.43
N LYS A 32 -44.39 -3.36 18.27
CA LYS A 32 -43.69 -3.46 19.56
C LYS A 32 -44.41 -4.40 20.52
N VAL A 33 -43.66 -5.30 21.15
CA VAL A 33 -43.99 -5.88 22.46
C VAL A 33 -42.93 -5.40 23.45
N ARG A 34 -43.39 -4.93 24.61
CA ARG A 34 -42.64 -4.31 25.69
C ARG A 34 -42.68 -5.27 26.87
N ASP A 35 -41.52 -5.77 27.32
CA ASP A 35 -41.38 -6.38 28.64
C ASP A 35 -40.16 -5.80 29.37
N ARG A 36 -40.35 -5.64 30.68
CA ARG A 36 -39.54 -4.87 31.63
C ARG A 36 -38.34 -5.69 32.18
N PRO A 37 -37.36 -5.02 32.83
CA PRO A 37 -36.00 -5.50 32.95
C PRO A 37 -35.72 -6.23 34.27
N SER A 38 -34.85 -7.23 34.23
CA SER A 38 -34.03 -7.61 35.39
C SER A 38 -32.73 -8.30 34.95
N ALA A 39 -31.66 -7.93 35.65
CA ALA A 39 -30.37 -8.60 35.79
C ALA A 39 -29.32 -8.53 34.64
N ARG A 40 -28.45 -7.53 34.80
CA ARG A 40 -26.97 -7.66 34.85
C ARG A 40 -26.23 -7.88 33.51
N THR A 41 -26.11 -6.81 32.74
CA THR A 41 -25.22 -6.69 31.57
C THR A 41 -23.80 -6.32 31.99
N LEU A 42 -22.85 -7.24 31.84
CA LEU A 42 -21.41 -6.94 31.82
C LEU A 42 -21.02 -6.51 30.39
N PRO A 43 -20.33 -5.37 30.18
CA PRO A 43 -19.84 -4.99 28.87
C PRO A 43 -18.61 -5.82 28.51
N MET A 44 -18.73 -6.67 27.48
CA MET A 44 -17.61 -7.35 26.85
C MET A 44 -16.92 -6.35 25.90
N THR A 45 -16.00 -5.57 26.46
CA THR A 45 -15.08 -4.71 25.70
C THR A 45 -14.08 -5.58 24.96
N ALA A 46 -13.96 -5.36 23.65
CA ALA A 46 -12.85 -5.85 22.86
C ALA A 46 -11.55 -5.27 23.43
N ARG A 47 -10.82 -6.11 24.16
CA ARG A 47 -9.59 -5.75 24.86
C ARG A 47 -8.49 -5.60 23.81
N SER A 48 -8.23 -4.36 23.40
CA SER A 48 -6.94 -3.96 22.85
C SER A 48 -5.87 -4.38 23.86
N VAL A 49 -4.96 -5.26 23.46
CA VAL A 49 -3.81 -5.64 24.30
C VAL A 49 -2.84 -4.46 24.26
N VAL A 50 -3.01 -3.61 25.26
CA VAL A 50 -2.10 -2.57 25.72
C VAL A 50 -0.72 -3.19 25.98
N ALA A 51 0.32 -2.59 25.40
CA ALA A 51 1.69 -2.83 25.83
C ALA A 51 1.83 -2.38 27.29
N ALA A 52 2.27 -3.28 28.17
CA ALA A 52 2.42 -3.01 29.60
C ALA A 52 3.46 -1.89 29.86
N PRO A 53 3.30 -1.09 30.94
CA PRO A 53 4.26 -0.07 31.30
C PRO A 53 5.53 -0.72 31.88
N VAL A 54 6.69 -0.20 31.46
CA VAL A 54 8.00 -0.57 32.02
C VAL A 54 8.15 0.12 33.38
N ASP A 55 8.19 -0.67 34.45
CA ASP A 55 8.51 -0.17 35.79
C ASP A 55 9.94 0.38 35.82
N ARG A 56 10.07 1.63 36.29
CA ARG A 56 11.34 2.26 36.61
C ARG A 56 11.88 1.66 37.91
N ALA A 57 12.97 0.91 37.81
CA ALA A 57 13.87 0.67 38.92
C ALA A 57 15.25 1.25 38.58
N SER A 58 15.70 2.17 39.43
CA SER A 58 17.04 2.78 39.44
C SER A 58 18.11 1.77 39.84
N SER A 59 19.25 1.70 39.13
CA SER A 59 20.59 1.65 39.73
C SER A 59 21.74 1.63 38.69
N ASN A 60 22.67 2.58 38.89
CA ASN A 60 24.08 2.72 38.48
C ASN A 60 24.60 2.47 37.05
N PRO A 61 25.46 3.37 36.52
CA PRO A 61 26.14 3.19 35.25
C PRO A 61 27.45 2.42 35.46
N ALA A 62 27.45 1.12 35.18
CA ALA A 62 28.68 0.36 35.02
C ALA A 62 28.47 -0.77 34.01
N THR A 63 29.29 -0.74 32.95
CA THR A 63 29.50 -1.80 31.95
C THR A 63 28.26 -2.25 31.19
N ALA A 64 27.89 -1.48 30.15
CA ALA A 64 27.10 -2.00 29.04
C ALA A 64 27.92 -3.08 28.32
N SER A 65 27.73 -4.33 28.72
CA SER A 65 28.12 -5.49 27.90
C SER A 65 27.26 -5.50 26.64
N ASP A 66 27.82 -5.92 25.50
CA ASP A 66 27.15 -6.12 24.19
C ASP A 66 25.82 -6.94 24.21
N ALA A 67 25.41 -7.44 25.38
CA ALA A 67 24.22 -8.27 25.60
C ALA A 67 22.88 -7.49 25.63
N ASP A 68 22.88 -6.16 25.68
CA ASP A 68 21.68 -5.35 25.94
C ASP A 68 21.16 -4.57 24.72
N GLU A 69 21.82 -4.68 23.57
CA GLU A 69 21.34 -4.03 22.36
C GLU A 69 20.11 -4.77 21.81
N PRO A 70 18.97 -4.07 21.61
CA PRO A 70 17.74 -4.71 21.17
C PRO A 70 17.96 -5.35 19.80
N GLN A 71 17.88 -6.67 19.72
CA GLN A 71 17.95 -7.39 18.45
C GLN A 71 16.56 -7.65 17.90
N ALA A 72 16.52 -7.95 16.61
CA ALA A 72 15.33 -8.34 15.89
C ALA A 72 15.61 -9.45 14.89
N LEU A 73 14.57 -10.21 14.58
CA LEU A 73 14.55 -11.26 13.58
C LEU A 73 13.36 -11.05 12.66
N VAL A 74 13.60 -11.25 11.36
CA VAL A 74 12.57 -11.16 10.33
C VAL A 74 12.60 -12.45 9.53
N ALA A 75 11.46 -13.12 9.43
CA ALA A 75 11.34 -14.40 8.76
C ALA A 75 10.09 -14.43 7.89
N SER A 76 10.24 -14.90 6.66
CA SER A 76 9.12 -15.06 5.73
C SER A 76 8.87 -16.54 5.47
N PHE A 77 7.60 -16.90 5.44
CA PHE A 77 7.08 -18.24 5.16
C PHE A 77 6.02 -18.14 4.08
N TRP A 78 5.74 -19.21 3.35
CA TRP A 78 4.71 -19.18 2.32
C TRP A 78 3.70 -20.30 2.45
N ILE A 79 2.51 -20.03 1.92
CA ILE A 79 1.40 -20.96 1.77
C ILE A 79 0.82 -20.82 0.37
N ASP A 80 0.17 -21.87 -0.11
CA ASP A 80 -0.73 -21.73 -1.24
C ASP A 80 -2.07 -21.14 -0.79
N SER A 81 -2.57 -20.15 -1.54
CA SER A 81 -3.89 -19.57 -1.32
C SER A 81 -5.05 -20.57 -1.55
N GLY A 82 -4.77 -21.70 -2.19
CA GLY A 82 -5.74 -22.72 -2.61
C GLY A 82 -6.32 -22.43 -4.00
N ASP A 83 -6.76 -23.47 -4.71
CA ASP A 83 -7.19 -23.37 -6.12
C ASP A 83 -8.67 -23.03 -6.31
N GLU A 84 -9.51 -23.26 -5.30
CA GLU A 84 -10.95 -23.03 -5.37
C GLU A 84 -11.28 -21.55 -5.21
N LEU A 85 -11.78 -20.91 -6.27
CA LEU A 85 -12.30 -19.55 -6.22
C LEU A 85 -13.36 -19.44 -5.10
N GLY A 86 -13.15 -18.50 -4.20
CA GLY A 86 -14.00 -18.31 -3.03
C GLY A 86 -13.85 -16.92 -2.42
N GLU A 87 -14.55 -16.70 -1.32
CA GLU A 87 -14.44 -15.45 -0.59
C GLU A 87 -13.06 -15.30 0.05
N PRO A 88 -12.53 -14.05 0.15
CA PRO A 88 -11.30 -13.80 0.88
C PRO A 88 -11.41 -14.29 2.32
N TYR A 89 -10.37 -14.93 2.82
CA TYR A 89 -10.33 -15.51 4.15
C TYR A 89 -9.14 -14.98 4.95
N SER A 90 -9.18 -15.27 6.25
CA SER A 90 -8.12 -14.94 7.20
C SER A 90 -7.52 -16.22 7.75
N ILE A 91 -6.25 -16.16 8.12
CA ILE A 91 -5.57 -17.26 8.82
C ILE A 91 -4.71 -16.70 9.94
N SER A 92 -4.52 -17.51 10.97
CA SER A 92 -3.56 -17.24 12.02
C SER A 92 -2.38 -18.20 11.86
N VAL A 93 -1.17 -17.66 11.85
CA VAL A 93 0.06 -18.43 11.79
C VAL A 93 0.82 -18.25 13.08
N ARG A 94 1.12 -19.37 13.74
CA ARG A 94 2.01 -19.42 14.89
C ARG A 94 3.43 -19.61 14.41
N PHE A 95 4.29 -18.66 14.76
CA PHE A 95 5.72 -18.75 14.57
C PHE A 95 6.38 -19.16 15.87
N HIS A 96 7.13 -20.25 15.81
CA HIS A 96 7.93 -20.75 16.92
C HIS A 96 9.40 -20.59 16.57
N GLY A 97 10.16 -19.94 17.45
CA GLY A 97 11.59 -19.75 17.29
C GLY A 97 12.36 -20.37 18.43
N ARG A 98 13.44 -21.08 18.12
CA ARG A 98 14.38 -21.63 19.09
C ARG A 98 15.79 -21.17 18.77
N HIS A 99 16.49 -20.67 19.78
CA HIS A 99 17.88 -20.24 19.65
C HIS A 99 18.80 -21.44 19.39
N ALA A 100 19.76 -21.31 18.47
CA ALA A 100 20.63 -22.41 18.04
C ALA A 100 21.51 -22.97 19.16
N ALA A 101 21.90 -22.12 20.13
CA ALA A 101 22.68 -22.55 21.31
C ALA A 101 21.82 -23.18 22.43
N ALA A 102 20.50 -23.28 22.26
CA ALA A 102 19.61 -23.84 23.28
C ALA A 102 19.71 -25.37 23.30
N HIS A 103 20.38 -25.92 24.32
CA HIS A 103 20.47 -27.35 24.57
C HIS A 103 19.57 -27.78 25.74
N GLY A 104 18.81 -28.86 25.59
CA GLY A 104 17.86 -29.31 26.62
C GLY A 104 16.60 -28.43 26.71
N THR A 105 16.07 -28.25 27.92
CA THR A 105 14.90 -27.37 28.14
C THR A 105 15.32 -25.92 27.93
N PRO A 106 14.77 -25.24 26.91
CA PRO A 106 15.17 -23.88 26.58
C PRO A 106 14.75 -22.91 27.67
N ARG A 107 15.60 -21.91 27.93
CA ARG A 107 15.24 -20.79 28.80
C ARG A 107 14.24 -19.88 28.10
N HIS A 108 13.57 -19.02 28.87
CA HIS A 108 12.57 -18.08 28.34
C HIS A 108 13.16 -17.08 27.32
N ASP A 109 14.46 -16.80 27.36
CA ASP A 109 15.18 -15.95 26.38
C ASP A 109 15.68 -16.71 25.15
N GLU A 110 15.52 -18.03 25.11
CA GLU A 110 16.02 -18.94 24.07
C GLU A 110 14.91 -19.55 23.22
N GLU A 111 13.66 -19.20 23.52
CA GLU A 111 12.47 -19.61 22.79
C GLU A 111 11.51 -18.42 22.66
N PHE A 112 10.82 -18.33 21.52
CA PHE A 112 9.69 -17.43 21.38
C PHE A 112 8.54 -18.12 20.65
N THR A 113 7.32 -17.69 20.99
CA THR A 113 6.11 -18.00 20.23
C THR A 113 5.42 -16.69 19.85
N ARG A 114 5.05 -16.55 18.58
CA ARG A 114 4.38 -15.36 18.07
C ARG A 114 3.29 -15.74 17.08
N ASP A 115 2.06 -15.35 17.40
CA ASP A 115 0.91 -15.58 16.52
C ASP A 115 0.66 -14.32 15.67
N GLU A 116 0.59 -14.49 14.36
CA GLU A 116 0.27 -13.43 13.40
C GLU A 116 -1.02 -13.80 12.66
N SER A 117 -2.04 -12.96 12.78
CA SER A 117 -3.26 -13.06 11.97
C SER A 117 -3.10 -12.24 10.69
N VAL A 118 -3.40 -12.88 9.55
CA VAL A 118 -3.34 -12.30 8.22
C VAL A 118 -4.73 -12.38 7.60
N ASP A 119 -5.25 -11.22 7.20
CA ASP A 119 -6.57 -11.10 6.58
C ASP A 119 -6.48 -10.91 5.06
N GLY A 120 -7.59 -11.20 4.37
CA GLY A 120 -7.77 -10.82 2.97
C GLY A 120 -6.97 -11.67 1.98
N ILE A 121 -6.66 -12.90 2.34
CA ILE A 121 -6.06 -13.88 1.42
C ILE A 121 -7.14 -14.28 0.42
N VAL A 122 -6.86 -14.10 -0.87
CA VAL A 122 -7.79 -14.40 -1.95
C VAL A 122 -7.46 -15.78 -2.51
N PRO A 123 -8.38 -16.76 -2.46
CA PRO A 123 -8.17 -18.06 -3.12
C PRO A 123 -7.89 -17.89 -4.62
N GLY A 124 -7.01 -18.73 -5.17
CA GLY A 124 -6.55 -18.67 -6.57
C GLY A 124 -5.53 -17.57 -6.86
N SER A 125 -5.00 -16.90 -5.83
CA SER A 125 -3.91 -15.92 -5.97
C SER A 125 -2.51 -16.55 -6.05
N GLY A 126 -2.41 -17.85 -5.79
CA GLY A 126 -1.20 -18.66 -5.83
C GLY A 126 -0.40 -18.60 -4.52
N ARG A 127 0.93 -18.56 -4.63
CA ARG A 127 1.83 -18.50 -3.47
C ARG A 127 1.73 -17.16 -2.74
N VAL A 128 1.39 -17.22 -1.46
CA VAL A 128 1.27 -16.08 -0.55
C VAL A 128 2.36 -16.19 0.51
N SER A 129 3.14 -15.12 0.72
CA SER A 129 4.16 -15.06 1.77
C SER A 129 3.69 -14.26 2.97
N ILE A 130 4.00 -14.73 4.17
CA ILE A 130 3.70 -14.09 5.44
C ILE A 130 5.03 -13.82 6.12
N THR A 131 5.26 -12.57 6.53
CA THR A 131 6.50 -12.16 7.17
C THR A 131 6.25 -11.79 8.63
N THR A 132 6.94 -12.47 9.53
CA THR A 132 6.92 -12.19 10.97
C THR A 132 8.13 -11.33 11.36
N TRP A 133 7.93 -10.50 12.37
CA TRP A 133 8.93 -9.56 12.89
C TRP A 133 9.01 -9.73 14.40
N VAL A 134 10.12 -10.19 14.92
CA VAL A 134 10.32 -10.38 16.36
C VAL A 134 11.38 -9.40 16.83
N TYR A 135 11.10 -8.64 17.88
CA TYR A 135 12.01 -7.63 18.44
C TYR A 135 12.29 -7.96 19.91
N GLY A 136 13.44 -7.54 20.43
CA GLY A 136 13.81 -7.74 21.84
C GLY A 136 14.19 -9.18 22.17
N ILE A 137 14.84 -9.87 21.23
CA ILE A 137 15.30 -11.25 21.41
C ILE A 137 16.81 -11.33 21.59
N LYS A 138 17.31 -12.45 22.11
CA LYS A 138 18.74 -12.72 22.26
C LYS A 138 19.45 -12.72 20.90
N ALA A 139 20.64 -12.11 20.86
CA ALA A 139 21.50 -12.11 19.68
C ALA A 139 21.96 -13.53 19.34
N GLY A 140 22.01 -13.86 18.05
CA GLY A 140 22.53 -15.13 17.56
C GLY A 140 21.70 -15.72 16.44
N GLU A 141 21.80 -17.04 16.27
CA GLU A 141 21.09 -17.78 15.24
C GLU A 141 19.83 -18.42 15.81
N TRP A 142 18.73 -18.34 15.08
CA TRP A 142 17.43 -18.86 15.49
C TRP A 142 16.83 -19.76 14.41
N THR A 143 16.41 -20.95 14.81
CA THR A 143 15.58 -21.80 13.96
C THR A 143 14.14 -21.37 14.16
N VAL A 144 13.47 -20.97 13.07
CA VAL A 144 12.08 -20.51 13.11
C VAL A 144 11.22 -21.43 12.26
N THR A 145 10.12 -21.89 12.84
CA THR A 145 9.10 -22.69 12.17
C THR A 145 7.77 -21.94 12.20
N GLY A 146 6.93 -22.20 11.21
CA GLY A 146 5.59 -21.63 11.12
C GLY A 146 4.55 -22.74 11.01
N GLU A 147 3.45 -22.62 11.75
CA GLU A 147 2.31 -23.51 11.63
C GLU A 147 1.00 -22.72 11.59
N VAL A 148 0.01 -23.19 10.82
CA VAL A 148 -1.30 -22.54 10.77
C VAL A 148 -2.15 -23.02 11.95
N ILE A 149 -2.62 -22.07 12.74
CA ILE A 149 -3.48 -22.28 13.90
C ILE A 149 -4.89 -21.76 13.57
N GLY A 150 -5.93 -22.53 13.90
CA GLY A 150 -7.30 -22.14 13.56
C GLY A 150 -8.28 -23.31 13.44
N ASP A 151 -9.47 -23.01 12.94
CA ASP A 151 -10.56 -23.99 12.81
C ASP A 151 -10.21 -25.09 11.79
N SER A 152 -10.88 -26.24 11.84
CA SER A 152 -10.55 -27.39 10.98
C SER A 152 -10.57 -27.04 9.47
N ARG A 153 -11.43 -26.09 9.06
CA ARG A 153 -11.51 -25.58 7.68
C ARG A 153 -10.26 -24.82 7.21
N ASP A 154 -9.68 -23.99 8.07
CA ASP A 154 -8.47 -23.23 7.74
C ASP A 154 -7.27 -24.17 7.62
N ARG A 155 -7.21 -25.12 8.57
CA ARG A 155 -6.23 -26.20 8.54
C ARG A 155 -6.40 -27.08 7.30
N ASP A 156 -7.61 -27.43 6.87
CA ASP A 156 -7.83 -28.29 5.70
C ASP A 156 -7.44 -27.62 4.38
N ARG A 157 -7.68 -26.31 4.23
CA ARG A 157 -7.25 -25.53 3.05
C ARG A 157 -5.72 -25.52 2.92
N VAL A 158 -5.03 -25.29 4.03
CA VAL A 158 -3.56 -25.31 4.07
C VAL A 158 -3.02 -26.74 4.02
N SER A 159 -3.73 -27.72 4.56
CA SER A 159 -3.34 -29.14 4.55
C SER A 159 -3.34 -29.73 3.15
N ARG A 160 -4.20 -29.26 2.23
CA ARG A 160 -4.10 -29.59 0.81
C ARG A 160 -2.77 -29.10 0.21
N SER A 161 -2.33 -27.90 0.57
CA SER A 161 -1.01 -27.36 0.19
C SER A 161 0.13 -28.13 0.87
N ALA A 162 0.01 -28.47 2.16
CA ALA A 162 0.98 -29.24 2.92
C ALA A 162 1.15 -30.68 2.40
N ARG A 163 0.09 -31.30 1.86
CA ARG A 163 0.18 -32.60 1.17
C ARG A 163 1.02 -32.53 -0.11
N MET A 164 1.08 -31.36 -0.77
CA MET A 164 1.96 -31.18 -1.94
C MET A 164 3.43 -31.00 -1.54
N THR A 165 3.72 -30.43 -0.36
CA THR A 165 5.09 -30.22 0.14
C THR A 165 5.59 -31.31 1.10
N GLY A 166 4.71 -32.20 1.58
CA GLY A 166 5.05 -33.30 2.49
C GLY A 166 5.23 -32.91 3.97
N THR A 167 5.12 -31.62 4.32
CA THR A 167 5.36 -31.09 5.67
C THR A 167 4.16 -30.29 6.19
N ARG A 168 3.75 -30.55 7.44
CA ARG A 168 2.68 -29.79 8.14
C ARG A 168 3.14 -28.38 8.56
N GLN A 169 4.45 -28.17 8.59
CA GLN A 169 5.09 -26.88 8.82
C GLN A 169 5.14 -26.07 7.53
N LEU A 170 5.03 -24.75 7.67
CA LEU A 170 5.15 -23.83 6.55
C LEU A 170 6.59 -23.80 6.03
N ALA A 171 6.72 -23.85 4.71
CA ALA A 171 8.02 -23.71 4.06
C ALA A 171 8.51 -22.26 4.13
N ARG A 172 9.84 -22.10 4.23
CA ARG A 172 10.49 -20.79 4.20
C ARG A 172 10.26 -20.13 2.85
N ALA A 173 9.95 -18.84 2.88
CA ALA A 173 9.73 -18.05 1.67
C ALA A 173 11.00 -17.29 1.29
N VAL A 174 11.54 -17.58 0.11
CA VAL A 174 12.60 -16.80 -0.53
C VAL A 174 12.07 -16.23 -1.84
N TRP A 175 12.58 -15.07 -2.25
CA TRP A 175 12.15 -14.42 -3.48
C TRP A 175 13.07 -14.71 -4.65
N SER A 176 12.48 -15.13 -5.77
CA SER A 176 13.18 -15.28 -7.04
C SER A 176 12.89 -14.09 -7.95
N TRP A 177 13.87 -13.23 -8.17
CA TRP A 177 13.77 -12.11 -9.12
C TRP A 177 13.57 -12.57 -10.57
N ARG A 178 14.14 -13.74 -10.93
CA ARG A 178 14.00 -14.32 -12.28
C ARG A 178 12.60 -14.87 -12.55
N ARG A 179 12.00 -15.56 -11.56
CA ARG A 179 10.66 -16.15 -11.71
C ARG A 179 9.54 -15.19 -11.30
N TRP A 180 9.87 -14.06 -10.69
CA TRP A 180 8.92 -13.15 -10.05
C TRP A 180 7.94 -13.89 -9.13
N SER A 181 8.47 -14.81 -8.33
CA SER A 181 7.67 -15.70 -7.49
C SER A 181 8.40 -16.04 -6.21
N VAL A 182 7.61 -16.40 -5.20
CA VAL A 182 8.13 -17.02 -3.98
C VAL A 182 8.55 -18.46 -4.28
N ILE A 183 9.74 -18.82 -3.83
CA ILE A 183 10.30 -20.16 -3.90
C ILE A 183 10.61 -20.68 -2.50
N ASP A 184 10.80 -21.98 -2.39
CA ASP A 184 11.18 -22.64 -1.15
C ASP A 184 12.59 -22.21 -0.75
N GLY A 185 12.72 -21.74 0.49
CA GLY A 185 13.99 -21.41 1.13
C GLY A 185 14.56 -22.60 1.89
N ALA A 186 15.88 -22.60 2.09
CA ALA A 186 16.51 -23.57 2.98
C ALA A 186 16.06 -23.34 4.44
N GLU A 187 15.89 -24.43 5.18
CA GLU A 187 15.58 -24.42 6.61
C GLU A 187 16.84 -24.18 7.45
N THR A 188 17.56 -23.10 7.16
CA THR A 188 18.75 -22.71 7.92
C THR A 188 18.38 -21.78 9.07
N PRO A 189 19.17 -21.78 10.16
CA PRO A 189 19.06 -20.78 11.21
C PRO A 189 19.15 -19.35 10.65
N ILE A 190 18.44 -18.43 11.29
CA ILE A 190 18.40 -17.00 10.95
C ILE A 190 19.21 -16.24 11.95
N ALA A 191 20.23 -15.53 11.48
CA ALA A 191 20.92 -14.56 12.31
C ALA A 191 20.01 -13.39 12.67
N THR A 192 19.98 -13.03 13.95
CA THR A 192 19.39 -11.77 14.40
C THR A 192 20.16 -10.58 13.83
N ARG A 193 19.51 -9.42 13.86
CA ARG A 193 20.08 -8.14 13.44
C ARG A 193 19.74 -7.10 14.48
N TRP A 194 20.53 -6.04 14.54
CA TRP A 194 20.19 -4.89 15.37
C TRP A 194 18.77 -4.41 15.03
N ALA A 195 17.94 -4.15 16.05
CA ALA A 195 16.52 -3.84 15.84
C ALA A 195 16.29 -2.64 14.92
N LEU A 196 17.20 -1.67 14.93
CA LEU A 196 17.17 -0.51 14.03
C LEU A 196 17.34 -0.88 12.55
N LEU A 197 18.03 -1.98 12.27
CA LEU A 197 18.26 -2.49 10.93
C LEU A 197 17.20 -3.50 10.48
N ALA A 198 16.29 -3.92 11.35
CA ALA A 198 15.21 -4.84 11.00
C ALA A 198 14.44 -4.41 9.72
N PRO A 199 14.11 -3.11 9.51
CA PRO A 199 13.44 -2.66 8.28
C PRO A 199 14.20 -2.93 6.97
N VAL A 200 15.49 -3.25 7.06
CA VAL A 200 16.39 -3.55 5.94
C VAL A 200 16.52 -5.07 5.73
N ALA A 201 15.83 -5.90 6.52
CA ALA A 201 15.82 -7.33 6.32
C ALA A 201 15.29 -7.70 4.91
N ARG A 202 15.83 -8.78 4.34
CA ARG A 202 15.37 -9.29 3.04
C ARG A 202 13.96 -9.84 3.23
N GLN A 203 13.03 -9.34 2.43
CA GLN A 203 11.66 -9.83 2.39
C GLN A 203 11.26 -10.08 0.93
N PRO A 204 10.28 -10.97 0.69
CA PRO A 204 9.91 -11.27 -0.67
C PRO A 204 9.38 -10.06 -1.46
N ALA A 205 9.94 -9.86 -2.66
CA ALA A 205 9.77 -8.69 -3.55
C ALA A 205 9.96 -7.31 -2.92
N VAL A 206 10.78 -7.20 -1.87
CA VAL A 206 11.14 -5.92 -1.26
C VAL A 206 12.63 -5.65 -1.47
N VAL A 207 12.96 -4.45 -1.95
CA VAL A 207 14.33 -3.92 -2.03
C VAL A 207 14.44 -2.76 -1.04
N PRO A 208 14.93 -3.00 0.19
CA PRO A 208 15.10 -1.94 1.17
C PRO A 208 15.96 -0.79 0.64
N GLY A 209 15.62 0.44 1.00
CA GLY A 209 16.37 1.65 0.60
C GLY A 209 16.13 2.15 -0.83
N LEU A 210 15.66 1.29 -1.75
CA LEU A 210 15.46 1.67 -3.16
C LEU A 210 14.50 2.85 -3.35
N TYR A 211 13.50 2.98 -2.48
CA TYR A 211 12.60 4.13 -2.48
C TYR A 211 13.34 5.47 -2.38
N PHE A 212 14.31 5.60 -1.47
CA PHE A 212 15.05 6.85 -1.29
C PHE A 212 15.92 7.16 -2.51
N VAL A 213 16.58 6.14 -3.07
CA VAL A 213 17.39 6.28 -4.28
C VAL A 213 16.54 6.77 -5.45
N LEU A 214 15.39 6.13 -5.68
CA LEU A 214 14.47 6.52 -6.76
C LEU A 214 13.78 7.86 -6.50
N ALA A 215 13.52 8.23 -5.25
CA ALA A 215 12.99 9.55 -4.90
C ALA A 215 14.00 10.65 -5.21
N ILE A 216 15.27 10.49 -4.83
CA ILE A 216 16.35 11.43 -5.16
C ILE A 216 16.51 11.53 -6.68
N PHE A 217 16.55 10.39 -7.37
CA PHE A 217 16.64 10.36 -8.83
C PHE A 217 15.44 11.05 -9.50
N GLY A 218 14.22 10.82 -8.99
CA GLY A 218 13.01 11.49 -9.45
C GLY A 218 13.08 13.01 -9.28
N ILE A 219 13.47 13.49 -8.10
CA ILE A 219 13.64 14.94 -7.83
C ILE A 219 14.70 15.55 -8.76
N ALA A 220 15.85 14.89 -8.90
CA ALA A 220 16.91 15.35 -9.80
C ALA A 220 16.42 15.41 -11.25
N SER A 221 15.73 14.38 -11.73
CA SER A 221 15.15 14.37 -13.08
C SER A 221 14.14 15.49 -13.28
N ALA A 222 13.31 15.78 -12.29
CA ALA A 222 12.32 16.86 -12.37
C ALA A 222 12.96 18.23 -12.51
N LEU A 223 13.98 18.51 -11.69
CA LEU A 223 14.72 19.77 -11.73
C LEU A 223 15.54 19.91 -13.01
N LEU A 224 16.13 18.82 -13.52
CA LEU A 224 16.86 18.83 -14.80
C LEU A 224 15.93 19.10 -15.99
N ILE A 225 14.75 18.46 -16.02
CA ILE A 225 13.74 18.70 -17.07
C ILE A 225 13.27 20.16 -17.02
N GLN A 226 12.96 20.68 -15.83
CA GLN A 226 12.59 22.09 -15.65
C GLN A 226 13.69 23.03 -16.11
N ALA A 227 14.95 22.77 -15.74
CA ALA A 227 16.10 23.56 -16.14
C ALA A 227 16.30 23.57 -17.66
N ALA A 228 16.15 22.41 -18.31
CA ALA A 228 16.27 22.27 -19.75
C ALA A 228 15.17 23.05 -20.49
N ILE A 229 13.90 22.94 -20.04
CA ILE A 229 12.78 23.66 -20.64
C ILE A 229 12.97 25.17 -20.50
N LEU A 230 13.23 25.67 -19.29
CA LEU A 230 13.41 27.09 -19.04
C LEU A 230 14.67 27.66 -19.72
N GLY A 231 15.75 26.87 -19.80
CA GLY A 231 17.00 27.26 -20.45
C GLY A 231 16.93 27.27 -21.98
N SER A 232 16.01 26.49 -22.57
CA SER A 232 15.76 26.51 -24.02
C SER A 232 14.86 27.67 -24.48
N GLY A 233 14.17 28.33 -23.55
CA GLY A 233 13.33 29.50 -23.83
C GLY A 233 14.14 30.76 -24.08
N SER A 234 13.46 31.82 -24.57
CA SER A 234 14.05 33.10 -24.98
C SER A 234 14.58 34.00 -23.84
N GLY A 235 15.05 33.42 -22.73
CA GLY A 235 15.78 34.13 -21.67
C GLY A 235 14.95 35.00 -20.73
N SER A 236 13.62 34.97 -20.79
CA SER A 236 12.75 35.82 -19.96
C SER A 236 12.65 35.39 -18.49
N VAL A 237 13.06 34.15 -18.16
CA VAL A 237 12.93 33.57 -16.82
C VAL A 237 14.30 33.15 -16.29
N SER A 238 14.64 33.62 -15.09
CA SER A 238 15.86 33.19 -14.40
C SER A 238 15.75 31.73 -13.95
N VAL A 239 16.45 30.84 -14.66
CA VAL A 239 16.50 29.39 -14.34
C VAL A 239 16.93 29.15 -12.90
N GLY A 240 17.96 29.84 -12.43
CA GLY A 240 18.47 29.69 -11.06
C GLY A 240 17.40 30.00 -10.01
N ARG A 241 16.70 31.15 -10.12
CA ARG A 241 15.65 31.54 -9.17
C ARG A 241 14.45 30.58 -9.21
N ALA A 242 14.09 30.08 -10.40
CA ALA A 242 13.02 29.09 -10.55
C ALA A 242 13.36 27.74 -9.90
N LEU A 243 14.62 27.29 -10.05
CA LEU A 243 15.10 26.08 -9.37
C LEU A 243 15.16 26.26 -7.86
N THR A 244 15.59 27.44 -7.37
CA THR A 244 15.56 27.76 -5.94
C THR A 244 14.14 27.72 -5.37
N ALA A 245 13.16 28.32 -6.07
CA ALA A 245 11.76 28.26 -5.68
C ALA A 245 11.24 26.81 -5.62
N SER A 246 11.63 25.99 -6.60
CA SER A 246 11.26 24.57 -6.67
C SER A 246 11.89 23.76 -5.53
N ALA A 247 13.15 24.02 -5.18
CA ALA A 247 13.84 23.38 -4.06
C ALA A 247 13.22 23.75 -2.70
N ILE A 248 12.85 25.03 -2.50
CA ILE A 248 12.11 25.50 -1.32
C ILE A 248 10.77 24.76 -1.23
N ALA A 249 10.01 24.71 -2.33
CA ALA A 249 8.71 24.05 -2.37
C ALA A 249 8.82 22.55 -2.08
N ILE A 250 9.79 21.84 -2.66
CA ILE A 250 10.03 20.41 -2.38
C ILE A 250 10.36 20.17 -0.91
N THR A 251 11.23 21.00 -0.33
CA THR A 251 11.62 20.90 1.09
C THR A 251 10.41 21.12 2.00
N ALA A 252 9.64 22.17 1.76
CA ALA A 252 8.40 22.44 2.47
C ALA A 252 7.38 21.30 2.28
N GLY A 253 7.30 20.75 1.08
CA GLY A 253 6.46 19.61 0.74
C GLY A 253 6.79 18.36 1.55
N LEU A 254 8.07 18.03 1.71
CA LEU A 254 8.52 16.91 2.53
C LEU A 254 8.12 17.12 4.00
N ILE A 255 8.34 18.33 4.53
CA ILE A 255 7.89 18.70 5.89
C ILE A 255 6.35 18.53 6.01
N GLY A 256 5.60 19.04 5.04
CA GLY A 256 4.15 18.91 4.97
C GLY A 256 3.68 17.46 4.93
N ALA A 257 4.35 16.60 4.15
CA ALA A 257 4.05 15.18 4.06
C ALA A 257 4.25 14.45 5.40
N LYS A 258 5.25 14.88 6.17
CA LYS A 258 5.57 14.33 7.47
C LYS A 258 4.59 14.78 8.55
N LEU A 259 4.29 16.08 8.59
CA LEU A 259 3.30 16.64 9.51
C LEU A 259 1.91 16.06 9.26
N TRP A 260 1.51 15.93 7.99
CA TRP A 260 0.23 15.33 7.63
C TRP A 260 0.14 13.87 8.06
N TYR A 261 1.25 13.11 8.00
CA TYR A 261 1.29 11.75 8.52
C TYR A 261 1.10 11.71 10.03
N ALA A 262 1.80 12.56 10.77
CA ALA A 262 1.72 12.65 12.23
C ALA A 262 0.30 12.99 12.70
N VAL A 263 -0.42 13.85 11.97
CA VAL A 263 -1.83 14.17 12.26
C VAL A 263 -2.75 12.96 12.04
N LEU A 264 -2.46 12.14 11.02
CA LEU A 264 -3.27 10.95 10.72
C LEU A 264 -2.97 9.76 11.65
N HIS A 265 -1.76 9.69 12.23
CA HIS A 265 -1.30 8.61 13.09
C HIS A 265 -0.64 9.19 14.36
N PRO A 266 -1.44 9.78 15.27
CA PRO A 266 -0.92 10.46 16.46
C PRO A 266 -0.19 9.52 17.43
N ASP A 267 -0.52 8.24 17.40
CA ASP A 267 0.06 7.21 18.28
C ASP A 267 1.41 6.67 17.75
N GLU A 268 1.83 7.07 16.55
CA GLU A 268 3.08 6.64 15.95
C GLU A 268 4.20 7.68 16.12
N SER A 269 5.44 7.22 16.21
CA SER A 269 6.60 8.11 16.25
C SER A 269 6.63 9.00 15.02
N ILE A 270 6.69 10.32 15.21
CA ILE A 270 6.86 11.24 14.08
C ILE A 270 8.16 10.90 13.33
N ILE A 271 9.28 10.65 14.02
CA ILE A 271 10.57 10.42 13.36
C ILE A 271 10.56 9.10 12.58
N ARG A 272 10.13 8.00 13.23
CA ARG A 272 10.20 6.63 12.65
C ARG A 272 8.97 6.25 11.82
N GLY A 273 7.88 7.00 11.92
CA GLY A 273 6.63 6.76 11.21
C GLY A 273 6.74 7.01 9.71
N GLY A 274 5.67 6.70 8.99
CA GLY A 274 5.58 6.87 7.55
C GLY A 274 5.51 8.33 7.07
N TRP A 275 5.00 8.47 5.85
CA TRP A 275 4.85 9.73 5.13
C TRP A 275 3.47 9.76 4.46
N ALA A 276 2.80 10.91 4.49
CA ALA A 276 1.50 11.08 3.84
C ALA A 276 1.66 12.00 2.64
N VAL A 277 1.64 11.41 1.43
CA VAL A 277 1.79 12.16 0.17
C VAL A 277 0.71 13.24 -0.04
N ASP A 278 -0.42 13.16 0.68
CA ASP A 278 -1.46 14.19 0.66
C ASP A 278 -0.94 15.55 1.13
N GLY A 279 -0.10 15.59 2.18
CA GLY A 279 0.55 16.81 2.63
C GLY A 279 1.51 17.38 1.59
N PHE A 280 2.26 16.50 0.90
CA PHE A 280 3.17 16.92 -0.18
C PHE A 280 2.42 17.59 -1.34
N LEU A 281 1.33 16.97 -1.81
CA LEU A 281 0.57 17.48 -2.96
C LEU A 281 -0.11 18.83 -2.70
N ILE A 282 -0.37 19.16 -1.44
CA ILE A 282 -0.98 20.45 -1.07
C ILE A 282 0.09 21.52 -0.88
N VAL A 283 1.14 21.19 -0.12
CA VAL A 283 2.15 22.17 0.28
C VAL A 283 3.03 22.59 -0.88
N VAL A 284 3.47 21.66 -1.75
CA VAL A 284 4.39 22.00 -2.85
C VAL A 284 3.81 23.04 -3.79
N PRO A 285 2.61 22.90 -4.38
CA PRO A 285 2.10 23.88 -5.34
C PRO A 285 1.84 25.26 -4.71
N VAL A 286 1.34 25.28 -3.47
CA VAL A 286 1.06 26.53 -2.75
C VAL A 286 2.35 27.27 -2.44
N VAL A 287 3.34 26.59 -1.87
CA VAL A 287 4.65 27.20 -1.56
C VAL A 287 5.36 27.61 -2.85
N ALA A 288 5.34 26.78 -3.89
CA ALA A 288 5.91 27.15 -5.19
C ALA A 288 5.27 28.43 -5.73
N ALA A 289 3.94 28.52 -5.79
CA ALA A 289 3.26 29.71 -6.31
C ALA A 289 3.57 30.96 -5.48
N VAL A 290 3.58 30.87 -4.15
CA VAL A 290 3.94 31.99 -3.26
C VAL A 290 5.39 32.42 -3.44
N THR A 291 6.34 31.48 -3.50
CA THR A 291 7.77 31.81 -3.69
C THR A 291 8.03 32.38 -5.08
N LEU A 292 7.36 31.88 -6.12
CA LEU A 292 7.46 32.43 -7.47
C LEU A 292 6.89 33.84 -7.55
N PHE A 293 5.77 34.11 -6.87
CA PHE A 293 5.21 35.45 -6.73
C PHE A 293 6.20 36.40 -6.05
N GLN A 294 6.82 35.99 -4.94
CA GLN A 294 7.84 36.78 -4.23
C GLN A 294 9.12 37.00 -5.03
N PHE A 295 9.41 36.14 -6.01
CA PHE A 295 10.56 36.27 -6.90
C PHE A 295 10.23 37.03 -8.19
N ASP A 296 9.02 37.58 -8.32
CA ASP A 296 8.55 38.28 -9.53
C ASP A 296 8.71 37.42 -10.80
N LEU A 297 8.58 36.09 -10.66
CA LEU A 297 8.68 35.14 -11.76
C LEU A 297 7.28 34.80 -12.29
N PRO A 298 7.09 34.62 -13.60
CA PRO A 298 5.80 34.26 -14.18
C PRO A 298 5.34 32.88 -13.69
N ILE A 299 4.41 32.85 -12.72
CA ILE A 299 4.01 31.63 -12.01
C ILE A 299 3.56 30.55 -12.99
N GLY A 300 2.65 30.89 -13.91
CA GLY A 300 2.10 29.94 -14.89
C GLY A 300 3.18 29.33 -15.80
N VAL A 301 4.14 30.14 -16.26
CA VAL A 301 5.23 29.67 -17.14
C VAL A 301 6.16 28.71 -16.39
N VAL A 302 6.54 29.05 -15.16
CA VAL A 302 7.44 28.20 -14.37
C VAL A 302 6.75 26.90 -13.96
N LEU A 303 5.48 26.95 -13.52
CA LEU A 303 4.73 25.76 -13.15
C LEU A 303 4.47 24.82 -14.34
N ASP A 304 4.15 25.38 -15.51
CA ASP A 304 4.02 24.59 -16.73
C ASP A 304 5.34 23.92 -17.09
N ALA A 305 6.47 24.64 -17.02
CA ALA A 305 7.80 24.08 -17.24
C ALA A 305 8.20 23.00 -16.21
N SER A 306 7.73 23.10 -14.96
CA SER A 306 7.95 22.07 -13.94
C SER A 306 7.11 20.81 -14.16
N THR A 307 5.96 20.93 -14.83
CA THR A 307 4.94 19.87 -14.90
C THR A 307 5.47 18.54 -15.45
N PRO A 308 6.19 18.50 -16.60
CA PRO A 308 6.72 17.25 -17.14
C PRO A 308 7.69 16.56 -16.17
N GLY A 309 8.53 17.37 -15.51
CA GLY A 309 9.49 16.89 -14.51
C GLY A 309 8.82 16.31 -13.27
N ILE A 310 7.79 16.98 -12.74
CA ILE A 310 7.00 16.49 -11.60
C ILE A 310 6.41 15.12 -11.91
N PHE A 311 5.83 14.94 -13.09
CA PHE A 311 5.19 13.69 -13.47
C PHE A 311 6.16 12.57 -13.84
N ALA A 312 7.36 12.91 -14.34
CA ALA A 312 8.47 11.98 -14.42
C ALA A 312 8.91 11.48 -13.03
N ALA A 313 9.01 12.38 -12.05
CA ALA A 313 9.31 12.00 -10.67
C ALA A 313 8.22 11.09 -10.05
N VAL A 314 6.95 11.35 -10.35
CA VAL A 314 5.83 10.45 -9.96
C VAL A 314 6.01 9.07 -10.59
N ALA A 315 6.28 9.01 -11.90
CA ALA A 315 6.48 7.74 -12.61
C ALA A 315 7.59 6.90 -11.96
N ILE A 316 8.74 7.51 -11.68
CA ILE A 316 9.89 6.88 -11.06
C ILE A 316 9.60 6.48 -9.61
N GLY A 317 9.07 7.41 -8.79
CA GLY A 317 8.84 7.20 -7.37
C GLY A 317 7.84 6.07 -7.09
N ARG A 318 6.82 5.92 -7.94
CA ARG A 318 5.80 4.86 -7.80
C ARG A 318 6.34 3.45 -8.08
N VAL A 319 7.36 3.32 -8.93
CA VAL A 319 8.11 2.05 -9.07
C VAL A 319 8.86 1.74 -7.77
N GLY A 320 9.44 2.74 -7.14
CA GLY A 320 10.04 2.60 -5.81
C GLY A 320 9.03 2.17 -4.75
N CYS A 321 7.82 2.74 -4.74
CA CYS A 321 6.76 2.30 -3.84
C CYS A 321 6.38 0.82 -4.03
N PHE A 322 6.32 0.37 -5.29
CA PHE A 322 6.03 -1.02 -5.65
C PHE A 322 7.10 -1.98 -5.11
N LEU A 323 8.38 -1.66 -5.31
CA LEU A 323 9.51 -2.50 -4.90
C LEU A 323 9.87 -2.38 -3.41
N THR A 324 9.29 -1.43 -2.68
CA THR A 324 9.50 -1.29 -1.23
C THR A 324 8.29 -1.69 -0.41
N GLY A 325 7.19 -2.05 -1.06
CA GLY A 325 5.98 -2.53 -0.44
C GLY A 325 5.16 -1.48 0.30
N CYS A 326 5.13 -0.25 -0.20
CA CYS A 326 4.20 0.77 0.30
C CYS A 326 3.06 1.00 -0.70
N CYS A 327 1.89 1.43 -0.18
CA CYS A 327 0.69 1.71 -0.98
C CYS A 327 0.19 0.51 -1.81
N ALA A 328 0.24 -0.69 -1.24
CA ALA A 328 -0.10 -1.92 -1.94
C ALA A 328 -1.58 -1.99 -2.37
N GLY A 329 -1.81 -2.52 -3.57
CA GLY A 329 -3.14 -2.87 -4.05
C GLY A 329 -3.72 -4.07 -3.31
N ARG A 330 -5.04 -4.21 -3.33
CA ARG A 330 -5.75 -5.36 -2.75
C ARG A 330 -5.29 -6.67 -3.40
N CYS A 331 -5.30 -7.74 -2.61
CA CYS A 331 -5.08 -9.09 -3.10
C CYS A 331 -6.12 -9.45 -4.18
N THR A 332 -5.72 -10.22 -5.19
CA THR A 332 -6.59 -10.60 -6.30
C THR A 332 -6.14 -11.93 -6.92
N ALA A 333 -7.11 -12.74 -7.36
CA ALA A 333 -6.88 -13.91 -8.21
C ALA A 333 -6.79 -13.56 -9.71
N SER A 334 -7.03 -12.30 -10.09
CA SER A 334 -7.03 -11.87 -11.49
C SER A 334 -5.68 -12.15 -12.16
N ARG A 335 -5.71 -12.52 -13.45
CA ARG A 335 -4.51 -12.69 -14.30
C ARG A 335 -3.71 -11.40 -14.49
N TRP A 336 -4.34 -10.25 -14.26
CA TRP A 336 -3.69 -8.94 -14.30
C TRP A 336 -3.02 -8.56 -12.98
N GLY A 337 -3.21 -9.38 -11.94
CA GLY A 337 -2.55 -9.17 -10.66
C GLY A 337 -1.06 -9.49 -10.76
N ILE A 338 -0.24 -8.66 -10.13
CA ILE A 338 1.20 -8.84 -10.06
C ILE A 338 1.56 -9.13 -8.62
N TRP A 339 2.50 -10.05 -8.41
CA TRP A 339 2.98 -10.37 -7.08
C TRP A 339 3.71 -9.16 -6.48
N SER A 340 3.26 -8.70 -5.32
CA SER A 340 3.92 -7.65 -4.54
C SER A 340 3.68 -7.85 -3.04
N SER A 341 4.54 -7.24 -2.22
CA SER A 341 4.54 -7.36 -0.77
C SER A 341 4.21 -6.02 -0.14
N ASP A 342 3.51 -6.02 1.00
CA ASP A 342 3.36 -4.85 1.88
C ASP A 342 4.26 -4.94 3.13
N ARG A 343 5.31 -5.76 3.07
CA ARG A 343 6.24 -6.12 4.16
C ARG A 343 5.67 -7.00 5.27
N ARG A 344 4.36 -7.28 5.26
CA ARG A 344 3.71 -8.24 6.17
C ARG A 344 3.14 -9.42 5.39
N LEU A 345 2.41 -9.13 4.32
CA LEU A 345 1.78 -10.06 3.41
C LEU A 345 2.25 -9.81 1.96
N GLY A 346 2.84 -10.84 1.36
CA GLY A 346 3.17 -10.88 -0.06
C GLY A 346 2.18 -11.75 -0.81
N ALA A 347 1.57 -11.21 -1.85
CA ALA A 347 0.54 -11.92 -2.60
C ALA A 347 0.41 -11.36 -4.01
N ARG A 348 -0.36 -12.03 -4.86
CA ARG A 348 -0.82 -11.44 -6.11
C ARG A 348 -1.80 -10.31 -5.81
N ARG A 349 -1.48 -9.10 -6.27
CA ARG A 349 -2.21 -7.86 -5.94
C ARG A 349 -2.53 -7.07 -7.20
N VAL A 350 -3.57 -6.26 -7.14
CA VAL A 350 -3.85 -5.26 -8.19
C VAL A 350 -2.64 -4.31 -8.25
N PRO A 351 -1.99 -4.10 -9.42
CA PRO A 351 -0.73 -3.36 -9.50
C PRO A 351 -0.95 -1.84 -9.46
N THR A 352 -1.62 -1.33 -8.44
CA THR A 352 -2.02 0.08 -8.33
C THR A 352 -0.84 1.04 -8.41
N GLN A 353 0.32 0.67 -7.86
CA GLN A 353 1.51 1.50 -7.94
C GLN A 353 2.06 1.61 -9.37
N LEU A 354 2.03 0.53 -10.15
CA LEU A 354 2.47 0.54 -11.55
C LEU A 354 1.46 1.26 -12.45
N LEU A 355 0.16 1.14 -12.16
CA LEU A 355 -0.86 1.94 -12.84
C LEU A 355 -0.67 3.44 -12.58
N GLU A 356 -0.35 3.82 -11.34
CA GLU A 356 -0.06 5.21 -10.98
C GLU A 356 1.24 5.71 -11.62
N SER A 357 2.26 4.84 -11.69
CA SER A 357 3.51 5.10 -12.39
C SER A 357 3.27 5.35 -13.87
N GLY A 358 2.52 4.47 -14.54
CA GLY A 358 2.15 4.60 -15.95
C GLY A 358 1.33 5.86 -16.23
N ALA A 359 0.36 6.19 -15.37
CA ALA A 359 -0.38 7.44 -15.50
C ALA A 359 0.53 8.66 -15.35
N GLY A 360 1.45 8.66 -14.37
CA GLY A 360 2.47 9.70 -14.23
C GLY A 360 3.33 9.83 -15.49
N LEU A 361 3.79 8.71 -16.06
CA LEU A 361 4.58 8.73 -17.28
C LEU A 361 3.82 9.33 -18.47
N VAL A 362 2.57 8.91 -18.67
CA VAL A 362 1.71 9.44 -19.75
C VAL A 362 1.49 10.94 -19.58
N ILE A 363 1.13 11.40 -18.37
CA ILE A 363 0.94 12.82 -18.09
C ILE A 363 2.25 13.59 -18.32
N GLY A 364 3.39 13.05 -17.87
CA GLY A 364 4.71 13.65 -18.07
C GLY A 364 5.07 13.80 -19.54
N LEU A 365 4.88 12.77 -20.36
CA LEU A 365 5.18 12.82 -21.80
C LEU A 365 4.24 13.76 -22.57
N VAL A 366 2.94 13.74 -22.25
CA VAL A 366 1.96 14.64 -22.88
C VAL A 366 2.29 16.09 -22.54
N THR A 367 2.52 16.40 -21.26
CA THR A 367 2.85 17.76 -20.83
C THR A 367 4.20 18.21 -21.37
N LEU A 368 5.18 17.30 -21.50
CA LEU A 368 6.45 17.62 -22.15
C LEU A 368 6.24 18.09 -23.59
N GLY A 369 5.44 17.34 -24.37
CA GLY A 369 5.12 17.71 -25.75
C GLY A 369 4.35 19.02 -25.86
N LEU A 370 3.39 19.27 -24.96
CA LEU A 370 2.61 20.52 -24.93
C LEU A 370 3.48 21.73 -24.64
N VAL A 371 4.41 21.61 -23.68
CA VAL A 371 5.28 22.71 -23.24
C VAL A 371 6.38 22.98 -24.26
N VAL A 372 7.10 21.95 -24.72
CA VAL A 372 8.17 22.12 -25.74
C VAL A 372 7.59 22.57 -27.07
N GLY A 373 6.43 22.03 -27.46
CA GLY A 373 5.74 22.42 -28.68
C GLY A 373 5.05 23.78 -28.61
N SER A 374 5.06 24.45 -27.45
CA SER A 374 4.35 25.72 -27.21
C SER A 374 2.88 25.67 -27.66
N VAL A 375 2.22 24.52 -27.46
CA VAL A 375 0.88 24.24 -28.00
C VAL A 375 -0.20 25.00 -27.24
N VAL A 376 0.00 25.18 -25.93
CA VAL A 376 -0.97 25.85 -25.04
C VAL A 376 -0.52 27.30 -24.83
N PRO A 377 -1.28 28.29 -25.31
CA PRO A 377 -0.86 29.70 -25.25
C PRO A 377 -1.10 30.34 -23.89
N ILE A 378 -1.89 29.72 -23.02
CA ILE A 378 -2.29 30.27 -21.72
C ILE A 378 -1.36 29.70 -20.63
N PRO A 379 -0.53 30.53 -19.97
CA PRO A 379 0.37 30.07 -18.92
C PRO A 379 -0.39 29.46 -17.72
N GLY A 380 0.09 28.33 -17.22
CA GLY A 380 -0.43 27.64 -16.03
C GLY A 380 -1.54 26.63 -16.32
N VAL A 381 -2.09 26.60 -17.53
CA VAL A 381 -3.14 25.65 -17.91
C VAL A 381 -2.59 24.23 -17.97
N THR A 382 -1.35 24.05 -18.43
CA THR A 382 -0.73 22.72 -18.52
C THR A 382 -0.58 22.11 -17.13
N PHE A 383 -0.08 22.88 -16.17
CA PHE A 383 0.03 22.48 -14.78
C PHE A 383 -1.34 22.14 -14.17
N ALA A 384 -2.31 23.05 -14.29
CA ALA A 384 -3.64 22.86 -13.71
C ALA A 384 -4.36 21.62 -14.25
N ALA A 385 -4.33 21.42 -15.57
CA ALA A 385 -4.93 20.26 -16.23
C ALA A 385 -4.24 18.96 -15.83
N ALA A 386 -2.91 18.93 -15.83
CA ALA A 386 -2.13 17.75 -15.46
C ALA A 386 -2.34 17.37 -13.98
N PHE A 387 -2.36 18.37 -13.08
CA PHE A 387 -2.61 18.17 -11.66
C PHE A 387 -4.02 17.63 -11.41
N ALA A 388 -5.04 18.18 -12.08
CA ALA A 388 -6.41 17.70 -12.01
C ALA A 388 -6.55 16.26 -12.54
N ALA A 389 -5.94 15.96 -13.70
CA ALA A 389 -5.93 14.62 -14.28
C ALA A 389 -5.31 13.59 -13.32
N TYR A 390 -4.16 13.91 -12.73
CA TYR A 390 -3.52 13.05 -11.74
C TYR A 390 -4.34 12.89 -10.47
N ALA A 391 -4.97 13.96 -9.97
CA ALA A 391 -5.85 13.88 -8.82
C ALA A 391 -7.00 12.90 -9.07
N ILE A 392 -7.63 12.94 -10.26
CA ILE A 392 -8.69 12.00 -10.66
C ILE A 392 -8.16 10.56 -10.69
N VAL A 393 -7.05 10.31 -11.38
CA VAL A 393 -6.42 8.97 -11.43
C VAL A 393 -6.16 8.46 -10.01
N ARG A 394 -5.60 9.30 -9.15
CA ARG A 394 -5.31 8.95 -7.77
C ARG A 394 -6.56 8.60 -6.97
N GLN A 395 -7.66 9.35 -7.14
CA GLN A 395 -8.94 9.02 -6.50
C GLN A 395 -9.50 7.67 -6.95
N ILE A 396 -9.33 7.31 -8.22
CA ILE A 396 -9.74 6.00 -8.74
C ILE A 396 -8.88 4.89 -8.12
N LEU A 397 -7.55 5.05 -8.12
CA LEU A 397 -6.61 4.05 -7.62
C LEU A 397 -6.71 3.84 -6.10
N LEU A 398 -7.05 4.86 -5.33
CA LEU A 398 -7.29 4.73 -3.88
C LEU A 398 -8.38 3.70 -3.55
N ARG A 399 -9.38 3.51 -4.43
CA ARG A 399 -10.44 2.50 -4.24
C ARG A 399 -9.94 1.06 -4.39
N LEU A 400 -8.77 0.89 -5.01
CA LEU A 400 -8.16 -0.40 -5.30
C LEU A 400 -7.07 -0.80 -4.28
N ARG A 401 -6.70 0.08 -3.33
CA ARG A 401 -5.68 -0.18 -2.30
C ARG A 401 -6.19 -0.94 -1.07
N VAL A 402 -5.28 -1.60 -0.36
CA VAL A 402 -5.53 -2.42 0.85
C VAL A 402 -5.98 -1.57 2.01
N GLU A 403 -5.27 -0.45 2.27
CA GLU A 403 -5.79 0.62 3.12
C GLU A 403 -6.97 1.29 2.42
N ARG A 404 -8.12 0.62 2.40
CA ARG A 404 -9.39 1.32 2.33
C ARG A 404 -9.41 2.17 3.60
N ARG A 405 -8.98 3.43 3.50
CA ARG A 405 -9.16 4.40 4.57
C ARG A 405 -10.62 4.26 5.00
N LYS A 406 -10.84 3.80 6.25
CA LYS A 406 -12.18 3.48 6.76
C LYS A 406 -13.12 4.70 6.70
N LEU A 407 -12.58 5.90 6.48
CA LEU A 407 -13.32 7.13 6.21
C LEU A 407 -13.50 7.37 4.71
N ALA A 408 -14.72 7.20 4.21
CA ALA A 408 -15.19 7.85 2.97
C ALA A 408 -14.88 9.38 2.95
N ARG A 409 -14.76 9.97 4.15
CA ARG A 409 -14.39 11.37 4.42
C ARG A 409 -12.96 11.75 4.00
N THR A 410 -12.01 10.82 3.90
CA THR A 410 -10.60 11.13 3.49
C THR A 410 -10.40 11.16 1.97
N VAL A 411 -11.20 10.39 1.24
CA VAL A 411 -11.26 10.43 -0.23
C VAL A 411 -11.82 11.79 -0.68
N SER A 412 -12.86 12.29 0.00
CA SER A 412 -13.38 13.65 -0.27
C SER A 412 -12.39 14.75 0.12
N LEU A 413 -11.65 14.62 1.23
CA LEU A 413 -10.68 15.63 1.67
C LEU A 413 -9.52 15.82 0.68
N THR A 414 -9.01 14.75 0.09
CA THR A 414 -7.91 14.83 -0.88
C THR A 414 -8.34 15.42 -2.22
N GLY A 415 -9.56 15.11 -2.68
CA GLY A 415 -10.15 15.75 -3.86
C GLY A 415 -10.43 17.24 -3.65
N VAL A 416 -11.00 17.61 -2.50
CA VAL A 416 -11.26 19.01 -2.12
C VAL A 416 -9.95 19.77 -2.00
N ALA A 417 -8.93 19.21 -1.34
CA ALA A 417 -7.65 19.88 -1.20
C ALA A 417 -6.96 20.09 -2.55
N ALA A 418 -7.03 19.12 -3.47
CA ALA A 418 -6.52 19.29 -4.82
C ALA A 418 -7.27 20.39 -5.59
N ALA A 419 -8.59 20.47 -5.44
CA ALA A 419 -9.38 21.54 -6.05
C ALA A 419 -9.03 22.92 -5.48
N VAL A 420 -8.87 23.04 -4.16
CA VAL A 420 -8.44 24.28 -3.49
C VAL A 420 -7.06 24.72 -3.99
N VAL A 421 -6.12 23.78 -4.14
CA VAL A 421 -4.78 24.07 -4.69
C VAL A 421 -4.88 24.66 -6.09
N VAL A 422 -5.66 24.04 -6.98
CA VAL A 422 -5.85 24.55 -8.34
C VAL A 422 -6.44 25.96 -8.31
N VAL A 423 -7.46 26.21 -7.47
CA VAL A 423 -8.06 27.55 -7.34
C VAL A 423 -7.05 28.57 -6.83
N VAL A 424 -6.29 28.28 -5.77
CA VAL A 424 -5.28 29.19 -5.21
C VAL A 424 -4.21 29.54 -6.26
N VAL A 425 -3.72 28.54 -6.98
CA VAL A 425 -2.71 28.75 -8.04
C VAL A 425 -3.28 29.62 -9.17
N LEU A 426 -4.51 29.35 -9.62
CA LEU A 426 -5.16 30.15 -10.67
C LEU A 426 -5.42 31.60 -10.23
N VAL A 427 -5.81 31.82 -8.97
CA VAL A 427 -5.99 33.17 -8.42
C VAL A 427 -4.66 33.93 -8.40
N LEU A 428 -3.57 33.30 -7.97
CA LEU A 428 -2.25 33.94 -7.96
C LEU A 428 -1.77 34.26 -9.39
N ILE A 429 -2.02 33.38 -10.35
CA ILE A 429 -1.74 33.64 -11.77
C ILE A 429 -2.55 34.82 -12.28
N ALA A 430 -3.85 34.89 -11.94
CA ALA A 430 -4.72 36.00 -12.35
C ALA A 430 -4.29 37.33 -11.73
N VAL A 431 -3.91 37.34 -10.44
CA VAL A 431 -3.42 38.53 -9.74
C VAL A 431 -2.10 39.03 -10.32
N GLN A 432 -1.23 38.14 -10.78
CA GLN A 432 0.03 38.53 -11.43
C GLN A 432 -0.17 39.10 -12.85
N GLY A 433 -1.25 38.69 -13.52
CA GLY A 433 -1.61 39.18 -14.86
C GLY A 433 -2.49 40.42 -14.88
N ALA A 434 -3.04 40.82 -13.73
CA ALA A 434 -3.83 42.04 -13.52
C ALA A 434 -2.91 43.18 -13.05
#